data_AF-A0A922MFD2-F1
#
_entry.id   AF-A0A922MFD2-F1
#
_cell.length_a   1.000
_cell.length_b   1.000
_cell.length_c   1.000
_cell.angle_alpha   90.00
_cell.angle_beta   90.00
_cell.angle_gamma   90.00
#
_symmetry.space_group_name_H-M   'P 1'
#
loop_
_entity.id
_entity.type
_entity.pdbx_description
1 polymer ?
#
loop_
_entity_poly.entity_id
_entity_poly.type
_entity_poly.pdbx_seq_one_letter_code
_entity_poly.pdbx_strand_id
1 'polypeptide(L)'
;MDSSSSGTSGVKIITRRHLFNQLDEQNLPSINEKLEFLENYLLSTYGATEESKTLLKHKFSYFKTNIKQRWSKAHNMKETFLKNNDSWLDGTFEIPMLKKNHPGRPCKSFGESSERSKRRKTEEIRSVVEEEVIIHAAQVVLQKRGKRNASQILKDITNSPESAGEYKKSLSETKEDVAPLSKHF
;
A
#
# COMPACT_ATOMS: atom_id res chain seq x y z
N MET A 1 30.91 -10.28 3.38
CA MET A 1 30.40 -10.94 4.59
C MET A 1 28.97 -10.51 4.78
N ASP A 2 28.14 -11.53 4.87
CA ASP A 2 26.70 -11.63 5.16
C ASP A 2 26.23 -10.68 6.27
N SER A 3 24.97 -10.35 6.48
CA SER A 3 23.67 -10.51 5.83
C SER A 3 22.71 -9.84 6.81
N SER A 4 21.71 -9.08 6.37
CA SER A 4 20.49 -8.89 7.17
C SER A 4 19.29 -8.66 6.26
N SER A 5 18.90 -9.75 5.60
CA SER A 5 17.50 -10.04 5.31
C SER A 5 16.74 -10.08 6.64
N SER A 6 15.66 -9.31 6.77
CA SER A 6 14.56 -9.59 7.72
C SER A 6 13.38 -8.70 7.39
N GLY A 7 12.35 -9.27 6.76
CA GLY A 7 11.05 -8.63 6.67
C GLY A 7 10.49 -8.38 8.06
N THR A 8 10.19 -7.13 8.39
CA THR A 8 9.77 -6.78 9.75
C THR A 8 8.24 -6.77 9.90
N SER A 9 7.84 -7.13 11.10
CA SER A 9 6.69 -7.93 11.51
C SER A 9 5.33 -7.25 11.36
N GLY A 10 4.25 -8.03 11.30
CA GLY A 10 2.87 -7.55 11.44
C GLY A 10 2.54 -7.05 12.85
N VAL A 11 3.46 -6.32 13.48
CA VAL A 11 3.37 -5.83 14.85
C VAL A 11 4.05 -4.47 14.91
N LYS A 12 3.36 -3.45 15.42
CA LYS A 12 3.95 -2.16 15.76
C LYS A 12 4.41 -2.18 17.22
N ILE A 13 5.67 -1.88 17.44
CA ILE A 13 6.26 -1.82 18.77
C ILE A 13 6.27 -0.36 19.22
N ILE A 14 5.73 -0.10 20.41
CA ILE A 14 5.78 1.21 21.08
C ILE A 14 6.23 1.02 22.53
N THR A 15 6.80 2.05 23.15
CA THR A 15 7.19 1.96 24.57
C THR A 15 5.99 2.18 25.48
N ARG A 16 6.02 1.58 26.67
CA ARG A 16 4.98 1.83 27.69
C ARG A 16 5.01 3.27 28.17
N ARG A 17 6.18 3.91 28.18
CA ARG A 17 6.35 5.35 28.41
C ARG A 17 5.57 6.19 27.41
N HIS A 18 5.62 5.85 26.12
CA HIS A 18 4.84 6.56 25.11
C HIS A 18 3.34 6.48 25.40
N LEU A 19 2.84 5.29 25.72
CA LEU A 19 1.43 5.11 26.13
C LEU A 19 1.08 5.89 27.39
N PHE A 20 1.96 5.93 28.37
CA PHE A 20 1.75 6.69 29.60
C PHE A 20 1.72 8.20 29.37
N ASN A 21 2.61 8.72 28.52
CA ASN A 21 2.61 10.15 28.19
C ASN A 21 1.31 10.53 27.46
N GLN A 22 0.88 9.73 26.49
CA GLN A 22 -0.41 9.95 25.81
C GLN A 22 -1.61 9.92 26.78
N LEU A 23 -1.52 9.08 27.80
CA LEU A 23 -2.51 8.97 28.87
C LEU A 23 -2.52 10.23 29.75
N ASP A 24 -1.34 10.73 30.12
CA ASP A 24 -1.18 11.88 31.00
C ASP A 24 -1.58 13.20 30.33
N GLU A 25 -1.31 13.35 29.03
CA GLU A 25 -1.70 14.50 28.19
C GLU A 25 -3.22 14.70 28.12
N GLN A 26 -4.03 13.68 28.42
CA GLN A 26 -5.48 13.83 28.46
C GLN A 26 -5.93 14.57 29.72
N ASN A 27 -6.77 15.60 29.53
CA ASN A 27 -7.39 16.36 30.61
C ASN A 27 -8.61 15.62 31.20
N LEU A 28 -8.45 14.34 31.52
CA LEU A 28 -9.51 13.50 32.12
C LEU A 28 -9.24 13.32 33.62
N PRO A 29 -10.27 13.36 34.47
CA PRO A 29 -10.12 13.35 35.93
C PRO A 29 -9.66 12.00 36.49
N SER A 30 -10.03 10.88 35.85
CA SER A 30 -9.77 9.53 36.37
C SER A 30 -8.78 8.76 35.50
N ILE A 31 -7.87 8.00 36.14
CA ILE A 31 -6.98 7.07 35.45
C ILE A 31 -7.77 6.02 34.64
N ASN A 32 -8.97 5.66 35.09
CA ASN A 32 -9.83 4.71 34.38
C ASN A 32 -10.34 5.29 33.06
N GLU A 33 -10.84 6.52 33.09
CA GLU A 33 -11.32 7.23 31.90
C GLU A 33 -10.18 7.47 30.92
N LYS A 34 -9.00 7.86 31.42
CA LYS A 34 -7.79 8.00 30.60
C LYS A 34 -7.40 6.68 29.92
N LEU A 35 -7.52 5.55 30.61
CA LEU A 35 -7.26 4.22 30.06
C LEU A 35 -8.31 3.78 29.04
N GLU A 36 -9.58 4.12 29.23
CA GLU A 36 -10.66 3.84 28.28
C GLU A 36 -10.50 4.66 27.00
N PHE A 37 -10.18 5.95 27.13
CA PHE A 37 -9.85 6.80 26.01
C PHE A 37 -8.69 6.23 25.19
N LEU A 38 -7.60 5.85 25.86
CA LEU A 38 -6.43 5.27 25.19
C LEU A 38 -6.76 3.95 24.50
N GLU A 39 -7.57 3.08 25.10
CA GLU A 39 -8.04 1.86 24.45
C GLU A 39 -8.81 2.16 23.16
N ASN A 40 -9.77 3.08 23.23
CA ASN A 40 -10.59 3.47 22.08
C ASN A 40 -9.74 4.11 20.97
N TYR A 41 -8.77 4.94 21.34
CA TYR A 41 -7.82 5.52 20.40
C TYR A 41 -6.99 4.44 19.69
N LEU A 42 -6.45 3.47 20.43
CA LEU A 42 -5.68 2.36 19.85
C LEU A 42 -6.55 1.48 18.95
N LEU A 43 -7.79 1.20 19.35
CA LEU A 43 -8.74 0.43 18.54
C LEU A 43 -9.14 1.16 17.26
N SER A 44 -9.35 2.48 17.31
CA SER A 44 -9.65 3.30 16.13
C SER A 44 -8.46 3.37 15.18
N THR A 45 -7.26 3.52 15.72
CA THR A 45 -6.04 3.74 14.92
C THR A 45 -5.49 2.44 14.34
N TYR A 46 -5.58 1.33 15.08
CA TYR A 46 -4.90 0.06 14.74
C TYR A 46 -5.82 -1.15 14.61
N GLY A 47 -7.07 -1.07 15.10
CA GLY A 47 -8.04 -2.15 15.07
C GLY A 47 -8.73 -2.32 13.70
N ALA A 48 -7.96 -2.66 12.67
CA ALA A 48 -8.46 -2.77 11.29
C ALA A 48 -9.40 -3.97 11.05
N THR A 49 -9.23 -5.07 11.79
CA THR A 49 -10.06 -6.29 11.71
C THR A 49 -10.59 -6.69 13.09
N GLU A 50 -11.68 -7.44 13.15
CA GLU A 50 -12.21 -7.93 14.45
C GLU A 50 -11.18 -8.78 15.21
N GLU A 51 -10.40 -9.60 14.52
CA GLU A 51 -9.28 -10.35 15.13
C GLU A 51 -8.20 -9.43 15.73
N SER A 52 -7.83 -8.34 15.05
CA SER A 52 -6.86 -7.38 15.59
C SER A 52 -7.43 -6.64 16.80
N LYS A 53 -8.73 -6.32 16.78
CA LYS A 53 -9.43 -5.65 17.90
C LYS A 53 -9.50 -6.55 19.12
N THR A 54 -9.86 -7.83 18.96
CA THR A 54 -9.94 -8.77 20.09
C THR A 54 -8.56 -9.01 20.71
N LEU A 55 -7.53 -9.22 19.88
CA LEU A 55 -6.17 -9.41 20.36
C LEU A 55 -5.62 -8.15 21.04
N LEU A 56 -5.89 -6.97 20.49
CA LEU A 56 -5.49 -5.69 21.08
C LEU A 56 -6.19 -5.46 22.42
N LYS A 57 -7.50 -5.67 22.52
CA LYS A 57 -8.25 -5.60 23.79
C LYS A 57 -7.66 -6.53 24.84
N HIS A 58 -7.36 -7.77 24.47
CA HIS A 58 -6.77 -8.75 25.37
C HIS A 58 -5.40 -8.27 25.90
N LYS A 59 -4.47 -7.87 25.00
CA LYS A 59 -3.16 -7.33 25.41
C LYS A 59 -3.28 -6.06 26.25
N PHE A 60 -4.21 -5.18 25.88
CA PHE A 60 -4.40 -3.90 26.56
C PHE A 60 -5.05 -4.08 27.95
N SER A 61 -5.85 -5.14 28.17
CA SER A 61 -6.39 -5.48 29.49
C SER A 61 -5.28 -5.74 30.52
N TYR A 62 -4.23 -6.48 30.13
CA TYR A 62 -3.06 -6.67 30.99
C TYR A 62 -2.34 -5.35 31.26
N PHE A 63 -2.20 -4.50 30.24
CA PHE A 63 -1.60 -3.18 30.41
C PHE A 63 -2.41 -2.29 31.37
N LYS A 64 -3.74 -2.23 31.22
CA LYS A 64 -4.64 -1.52 32.14
C LYS A 64 -4.44 -1.97 33.59
N THR A 65 -4.43 -3.28 33.81
CA THR A 65 -4.28 -3.86 35.16
C THR A 65 -2.94 -3.46 35.77
N ASN A 66 -1.85 -3.56 35.01
CA ASN A 66 -0.52 -3.16 35.46
C ASN A 66 -0.43 -1.66 35.79
N ILE A 67 -0.99 -0.80 34.92
CA ILE A 67 -1.03 0.66 35.17
C ILE A 67 -1.80 0.94 36.46
N LYS A 68 -3.01 0.40 36.64
CA LYS A 68 -3.82 0.65 37.84
C LYS A 68 -3.09 0.24 39.13
N GLN A 69 -2.48 -0.96 39.14
CA GLN A 69 -1.74 -1.45 40.30
C GLN A 69 -0.53 -0.56 40.62
N ARG A 70 0.26 -0.20 39.61
CA ARG A 70 1.45 0.65 39.78
C ARG A 70 1.09 2.09 40.14
N TRP A 71 -0.01 2.61 39.60
CA TRP A 71 -0.56 3.94 39.91
C TRP A 71 -1.01 4.03 41.37
N SER A 72 -1.74 3.02 41.84
CA SER A 72 -2.16 2.90 43.24
C SER A 72 -0.96 2.78 44.19
N LYS A 73 0.05 1.95 43.86
CA LYS A 73 1.30 1.84 44.64
C LYS A 73 2.13 3.12 44.66
N ALA A 74 1.96 3.99 43.66
CA ALA A 74 2.57 5.31 43.62
C ALA A 74 1.71 6.39 44.29
N HIS A 75 0.68 5.99 45.05
CA HIS A 75 -0.27 6.88 45.69
C HIS A 75 -0.95 7.87 44.73
N ASN A 76 -1.17 7.43 43.48
CA ASN A 76 -1.74 8.25 42.40
C ASN A 76 -0.93 9.52 42.09
N MET A 77 0.36 9.56 42.44
CA MET A 77 1.25 10.68 42.16
C MET A 77 2.13 10.38 40.95
N LYS A 78 2.07 11.25 39.94
CA LYS A 78 2.81 11.11 38.68
C LYS A 78 4.33 10.98 38.90
N GLU A 79 4.91 11.86 39.71
CA GLU A 79 6.35 11.87 39.96
C GLU A 79 6.83 10.58 40.62
N THR A 80 6.13 10.15 41.68
CA THR A 80 6.38 8.88 42.37
C THR A 80 6.20 7.69 41.42
N PHE A 81 5.21 7.75 40.54
CA PHE A 81 4.95 6.71 39.55
C PHE A 81 6.10 6.60 38.54
N LEU A 82 6.55 7.71 37.97
CA LEU A 82 7.65 7.75 37.01
C LEU A 82 8.94 7.22 37.65
N LYS A 83 9.27 7.70 38.86
CA LYS A 83 10.48 7.29 39.59
C LYS A 83 10.49 5.79 39.91
N ASN A 84 9.37 5.24 40.38
CA ASN A 84 9.30 3.84 40.83
C ASN A 84 9.13 2.84 39.69
N ASN A 85 8.70 3.28 38.51
CA ASN A 85 8.36 2.40 37.39
C ASN A 85 9.19 2.67 36.13
N ASP A 86 10.28 3.42 36.25
CA ASP A 86 11.10 3.88 35.12
C ASP A 86 11.55 2.74 34.20
N SER A 87 12.17 1.70 34.77
CA SER A 87 12.60 0.51 34.03
C SER A 87 11.44 -0.27 33.39
N TRP A 88 10.26 -0.23 34.00
CA TRP A 88 9.07 -0.88 33.44
C TRP A 88 8.48 -0.07 32.27
N LEU A 89 8.55 1.26 32.34
CA LEU A 89 8.08 2.18 31.31
C LEU A 89 8.93 2.12 30.03
N ASP A 90 10.22 1.82 30.17
CA ASP A 90 11.14 1.62 29.04
C ASP A 90 10.90 0.29 28.31
N GLY A 91 10.11 -0.61 28.91
CA GLY A 91 9.68 -1.83 28.24
C GLY A 91 8.72 -1.57 27.08
N THR A 92 8.56 -2.60 26.24
CA THR A 92 7.76 -2.53 25.01
C THR A 92 6.31 -2.95 25.21
N PHE A 93 5.47 -2.44 24.32
CA PHE A 93 4.10 -2.85 24.08
C PHE A 93 3.93 -3.12 22.58
N GLU A 94 3.40 -4.29 22.27
CA GLU A 94 3.23 -4.78 20.91
C GLU A 94 1.78 -4.64 20.45
N ILE A 95 1.56 -3.75 19.49
CA ILE A 95 0.27 -3.60 18.82
C ILE A 95 0.21 -4.57 17.64
N PRO A 96 -0.72 -5.53 17.63
CA PRO A 96 -0.90 -6.42 16.49
C PRO A 96 -1.37 -5.63 15.27
N MET A 97 -0.54 -5.61 14.23
CA MET A 97 -0.89 -5.07 12.92
C MET A 97 -1.10 -6.24 11.96
N LEU A 98 -2.31 -6.81 11.98
CA LEU A 98 -2.66 -7.83 10.99
C LEU A 98 -2.56 -7.18 9.60
N LYS A 99 -1.53 -7.57 8.84
CA LYS A 99 -1.42 -7.17 7.44
C LYS A 99 -2.69 -7.67 6.76
N LYS A 100 -3.33 -6.82 5.95
CA LYS A 100 -4.32 -7.26 4.95
C LYS A 100 -3.61 -8.07 3.88
N ASN A 101 -2.99 -9.18 4.26
CA ASN A 101 -2.61 -10.21 3.33
C ASN A 101 -3.91 -10.89 2.98
N HIS A 102 -4.57 -10.42 1.93
CA HIS A 102 -5.48 -11.28 1.20
C HIS A 102 -4.57 -12.15 0.35
N PRO A 103 -4.32 -13.44 0.69
CA PRO A 103 -3.67 -14.36 -0.21
C PRO A 103 -4.67 -14.67 -1.34
N GLY A 104 -4.93 -13.66 -2.17
CA GLY A 104 -5.61 -13.85 -3.43
C GLY A 104 -4.72 -14.67 -4.35
N ARG A 105 -5.33 -15.20 -5.41
CA ARG A 105 -4.59 -15.84 -6.49
C ARG A 105 -3.47 -14.91 -6.96
N PRO A 106 -2.21 -15.39 -7.08
CA PRO A 106 -1.12 -14.60 -7.64
C PRO A 106 -1.54 -13.97 -8.97
N CYS A 107 -1.47 -12.65 -9.04
CA CYS A 107 -1.84 -11.90 -10.24
C CYS A 107 -0.71 -11.95 -11.26
N LYS A 108 -1.02 -12.31 -12.50
CA LYS A 108 -0.09 -12.20 -13.63
C LYS A 108 0.32 -10.73 -13.84
N SER A 109 1.54 -10.51 -14.30
CA SER A 109 2.00 -9.19 -14.75
C SER A 109 1.11 -8.67 -15.91
N PHE A 110 1.15 -7.36 -16.19
CA PHE A 110 0.34 -6.80 -17.28
C PHE A 110 0.67 -7.45 -18.64
N GLY A 111 1.96 -7.70 -18.94
CA GLY A 111 2.40 -8.30 -20.19
C GLY A 111 1.92 -9.74 -20.39
N GLU A 112 1.90 -10.54 -19.31
CA GLU A 112 1.50 -11.95 -19.32
C GLU A 112 -0.01 -12.17 -19.14
N SER A 113 -0.77 -11.08 -18.93
CA SER A 113 -2.21 -11.13 -18.77
C SER A 113 -2.91 -11.38 -20.10
N SER A 114 -4.08 -12.04 -20.06
CA SER A 114 -4.94 -12.12 -21.25
C SER A 114 -5.47 -10.74 -21.64
N GLU A 115 -5.83 -10.54 -22.91
CA GLU A 115 -6.39 -9.27 -23.40
C GLU A 115 -7.62 -8.81 -22.61
N ARG A 116 -8.52 -9.74 -22.24
CA ARG A 116 -9.66 -9.44 -21.35
C ARG A 116 -9.20 -8.83 -20.02
N SER A 117 -8.15 -9.39 -19.43
CA SER A 117 -7.61 -8.92 -18.15
C SER A 117 -6.88 -7.59 -18.28
N LYS A 118 -6.16 -7.36 -19.40
CA LYS A 118 -5.53 -6.06 -19.68
C LYS A 118 -6.57 -4.96 -19.81
N ARG A 119 -7.66 -5.20 -20.56
CA ARG A 119 -8.79 -4.25 -20.70
C ARG A 119 -9.36 -3.84 -19.34
N ARG A 120 -9.62 -4.82 -18.47
CA ARG A 120 -10.09 -4.57 -17.10
C ARG A 120 -9.07 -3.78 -16.26
N LYS A 121 -7.79 -4.13 -16.35
CA LYS A 121 -6.71 -3.41 -15.63
C LYS A 121 -6.56 -1.95 -16.07
N THR A 122 -6.85 -1.63 -17.34
CA THR A 122 -6.79 -0.26 -17.88
C THR A 122 -8.12 0.49 -17.79
N GLU A 123 -9.17 -0.10 -17.23
CA GLU A 123 -10.52 0.47 -17.23
C GLU A 123 -10.61 1.81 -16.50
N GLU A 124 -10.02 1.87 -15.31
CA GLU A 124 -9.95 3.09 -14.51
C GLU A 124 -9.32 4.24 -15.31
N ILE A 125 -8.15 4.02 -15.91
CA ILE A 125 -7.44 5.03 -16.71
C ILE A 125 -8.31 5.50 -17.88
N ARG A 126 -8.97 4.58 -18.59
CA ARG A 126 -9.83 4.92 -19.73
C ARG A 126 -11.13 5.65 -19.34
N SER A 127 -11.58 5.48 -18.10
CA SER A 127 -12.79 6.13 -17.59
C SER A 127 -12.54 7.53 -17.02
N VAL A 128 -11.35 7.75 -16.46
CA VAL A 128 -11.01 8.99 -15.74
C VAL A 128 -10.23 9.96 -16.61
N VAL A 129 -9.38 9.46 -17.49
CA VAL A 129 -8.43 10.29 -18.25
C VAL A 129 -8.94 10.50 -19.68
N GLU A 130 -8.85 11.74 -20.14
CA GLU A 130 -9.18 12.11 -21.52
C GLU A 130 -8.29 11.38 -22.54
N GLU A 131 -8.87 11.03 -23.69
CA GLU A 131 -8.20 10.26 -24.74
C GLU A 131 -6.90 10.94 -25.23
N GLU A 132 -6.93 12.25 -25.43
CA GLU A 132 -5.79 13.04 -25.90
C GLU A 132 -4.59 12.94 -24.96
N VAL A 133 -4.85 12.96 -23.64
CA VAL A 133 -3.81 12.82 -22.61
C VAL A 133 -3.19 11.42 -22.64
N ILE A 134 -4.02 10.38 -22.82
CA ILE A 134 -3.54 8.99 -22.93
C ILE A 134 -2.65 8.83 -24.16
N ILE A 135 -3.07 9.37 -25.31
CA ILE A 135 -2.32 9.31 -26.57
C ILE A 135 -0.99 10.04 -26.43
N HIS A 136 -1.00 11.27 -25.90
CA HIS A 136 0.22 12.05 -25.71
C HIS A 136 1.21 11.36 -24.75
N ALA A 137 0.71 10.81 -23.63
CA ALA A 137 1.52 10.04 -22.71
C ALA A 137 2.17 8.82 -23.39
N ALA A 138 1.43 8.10 -24.23
CA ALA A 138 1.96 6.98 -24.99
C ALA A 138 3.07 7.42 -25.97
N GLN A 139 2.91 8.54 -26.67
CA GLN A 139 3.94 9.12 -27.55
C GLN A 139 5.23 9.41 -26.78
N VAL A 140 5.14 10.12 -25.65
CA VAL A 140 6.30 10.48 -24.83
C VAL A 140 7.02 9.22 -24.31
N VAL A 141 6.28 8.20 -23.89
CA VAL A 141 6.87 6.92 -23.43
C VAL A 141 7.62 6.22 -24.57
N LEU A 142 7.06 6.20 -25.78
CA LEU A 142 7.70 5.61 -26.95
C LEU A 142 8.99 6.35 -27.32
N GLN A 143 8.97 7.68 -27.32
CA GLN A 143 10.16 8.50 -27.59
C GLN A 143 11.28 8.26 -26.58
N LYS A 144 10.95 8.26 -25.27
CA LYS A 144 11.90 7.98 -24.19
C LYS A 144 12.55 6.60 -24.32
N ARG A 145 11.81 5.62 -24.84
CA ARG A 145 12.30 4.26 -25.09
C ARG A 145 13.02 4.10 -26.43
N GLY A 146 13.29 5.21 -27.14
CA GLY A 146 13.98 5.21 -28.44
C GLY A 146 13.11 4.77 -29.62
N LYS A 147 11.83 4.48 -29.42
CA LYS A 147 10.89 4.03 -30.46
C LYS A 147 10.31 5.21 -31.24
N ARG A 148 11.18 6.01 -31.87
CA ARG A 148 10.82 7.26 -32.55
C ARG A 148 9.79 7.06 -33.66
N ASN A 149 10.00 6.07 -34.53
CA ASN A 149 9.07 5.78 -35.64
C ASN A 149 7.68 5.39 -35.13
N ALA A 150 7.58 4.60 -34.06
CA ALA A 150 6.29 4.22 -33.47
C ALA A 150 5.57 5.43 -32.86
N SER A 151 6.31 6.34 -32.20
CA SER A 151 5.73 7.59 -31.73
C SER A 151 5.25 8.48 -32.87
N GLN A 152 5.99 8.52 -33.99
CA GLN A 152 5.64 9.34 -35.14
C GLN A 152 4.36 8.81 -35.81
N ILE A 153 4.28 7.50 -36.06
CA ILE A 153 3.06 6.86 -36.60
C ILE A 153 1.85 7.12 -35.70
N LEU A 154 2.02 6.99 -34.37
CA LEU A 154 0.92 7.28 -33.44
C LEU A 154 0.46 8.73 -33.54
N LYS A 155 1.39 9.68 -33.69
CA LYS A 155 1.09 11.10 -33.89
C LYS A 155 0.37 11.35 -35.22
N ASP A 156 0.83 10.72 -36.29
CA ASP A 156 0.25 10.89 -37.64
C ASP A 156 -1.18 10.36 -37.68
N ILE A 157 -1.44 9.19 -37.07
CA ILE A 157 -2.79 8.60 -36.96
C ILE A 157 -3.72 9.46 -36.10
N THR A 158 -3.21 10.03 -35.00
CA THR A 158 -4.03 10.92 -34.16
C THR A 158 -4.42 12.20 -34.86
N ASN A 159 -3.52 12.79 -35.66
CA ASN A 159 -3.79 14.04 -36.38
C ASN A 159 -4.60 13.82 -37.68
N SER A 160 -4.43 12.66 -38.33
CA SER A 160 -5.07 12.31 -39.59
C SER A 160 -5.51 10.84 -39.57
N PRO A 161 -6.79 10.56 -39.23
CA PRO A 161 -7.30 9.19 -39.17
C PRO A 161 -7.21 8.44 -40.50
N GLU A 162 -7.25 9.14 -41.64
CA GLU A 162 -7.13 8.56 -42.98
C GLU A 162 -5.76 7.91 -43.22
N SER A 163 -4.71 8.47 -42.60
CA SER A 163 -3.35 7.94 -42.66
C SER A 163 -3.24 6.53 -42.08
N ALA A 164 -4.11 6.15 -41.14
CA ALA A 164 -4.16 4.77 -40.64
C ALA A 164 -4.54 3.75 -41.74
N GLY A 165 -5.41 4.15 -42.67
CA GLY A 165 -5.79 3.35 -43.83
C GLY A 165 -4.63 3.13 -44.79
N GLU A 166 -3.85 4.19 -45.04
CA GLU A 166 -2.66 4.14 -45.90
C GLU A 166 -1.56 3.24 -45.32
N TYR A 167 -1.28 3.34 -44.02
CA TYR A 167 -0.35 2.43 -43.33
C TYR A 167 -0.80 0.97 -43.43
N LYS A 168 -2.10 0.71 -43.31
CA LYS A 168 -2.66 -0.63 -43.46
C LYS A 168 -2.49 -1.16 -44.89
N LYS A 169 -2.76 -0.33 -45.90
CA LYS A 169 -2.68 -0.68 -47.33
C LYS A 169 -1.24 -0.97 -47.78
N SER A 170 -0.31 -0.08 -47.43
CA SER A 170 1.12 -0.27 -47.74
C SER A 170 1.71 -1.50 -47.04
N LEU A 171 1.26 -1.83 -45.83
CA LEU A 171 1.68 -3.05 -45.12
C LEU A 171 1.14 -4.33 -45.76
N SER A 172 -0.04 -4.31 -46.40
CA SER A 172 -0.55 -5.46 -47.16
C SER A 172 0.18 -5.64 -48.49
N GLU A 173 0.41 -4.56 -49.24
CA GLU A 173 1.11 -4.61 -50.53
C GLU A 173 2.53 -5.16 -50.38
N THR A 174 3.26 -4.71 -49.35
CA THR A 174 4.61 -5.23 -49.03
C THR A 174 4.63 -6.70 -48.57
N LYS A 175 3.52 -7.26 -48.08
CA LYS A 175 3.44 -8.70 -47.74
C LYS A 175 3.17 -9.56 -48.97
N GLU A 176 2.49 -9.02 -49.97
CA GLU A 176 2.20 -9.72 -51.23
C GLU A 176 3.44 -9.76 -52.15
N ASP A 177 4.24 -8.69 -52.19
CA ASP A 177 5.47 -8.63 -53.01
C ASP A 177 6.64 -9.48 -52.48
N VAL A 178 6.59 -9.96 -51.24
CA VAL A 178 7.68 -10.72 -50.58
C VAL A 178 7.39 -12.24 -50.54
N ALA A 179 6.26 -12.71 -51.07
CA ALA A 179 6.02 -14.15 -51.26
C ALA A 179 6.92 -14.69 -52.40
N PRO A 180 7.88 -15.60 -52.13
CA PRO A 180 8.90 -15.95 -53.11
C PRO A 180 8.36 -16.87 -54.21
N LEU A 181 8.67 -16.50 -55.45
CA LEU A 181 8.79 -17.40 -56.60
C LEU A 181 9.63 -18.64 -56.22
N SER A 182 8.96 -19.77 -55.99
CA SER A 182 9.58 -21.09 -55.84
C SER A 182 8.49 -22.16 -56.06
N LYS A 183 8.56 -23.13 -56.97
CA LYS A 183 9.52 -23.53 -58.01
C LYS A 183 8.71 -24.29 -59.07
N HIS A 184 8.84 -23.93 -60.34
CA HIS A 184 8.59 -24.86 -61.44
C HIS A 184 9.94 -25.16 -62.06
N PHE A 185 10.49 -26.33 -61.73
CA PHE A 185 11.35 -27.18 -62.56
C PHE A 185 11.45 -28.54 -61.86
#